data_AF-A0A9E2J818-F1
#
_entry.id   AF-A0A9E2J818-F1
#
_cell.length_a   1.000
_cell.length_b   1.000
_cell.length_c   1.000
_cell.angle_alpha   90.00
_cell.angle_beta   90.00
_cell.angle_gamma   90.00
#
_symmetry.space_group_name_H-M   'P 1'
#
loop_
_entity.id
_entity.type
_entity.pdbx_description
1 polymer ?
#
loop_
_entity_poly.entity_id
_entity_poly.type
_entity_poly.pdbx_seq_one_letter_code
_entity_poly.pdbx_strand_id
1 'polypeptide(L)'
;MLKSKIPYYGIPALLSVIMFGSNFLSTDLFGSSVQNFAVWFILSLFAFVCGWIMNKTLGWVYGGKILFAVTIATVFVSILLVSFFSDYFAINDLLTENLILYSLRNILLGAMGLFGMMTAEMFLLQKSIDHELYKNGENSRIIEEAKKEADIIIREAKVNSEKILLNTEKRLFVLKERKNKIENQLREFIRVEKELIANYENEKEE
;
A
#
# COMPACT_ATOMS: atom_id res chain seq x y z
N MET A 1 3.74 1.34 16.99
CA MET A 1 3.91 2.17 18.19
C MET A 1 2.58 2.90 18.46
N LEU A 2 1.70 2.29 19.26
CA LEU A 2 0.37 2.84 19.58
C LEU A 2 0.52 3.98 20.58
N LYS A 3 0.43 5.23 20.10
CA LYS A 3 0.32 6.39 20.96
C LYS A 3 -1.13 6.48 21.43
N SER A 4 -1.39 6.16 22.69
CA SER A 4 -2.70 6.32 23.32
C SER A 4 -3.17 7.76 23.15
N LYS A 5 -4.09 7.98 22.21
CA LYS A 5 -4.82 9.24 22.10
C LYS A 5 -5.99 9.11 23.06
N ILE A 6 -6.04 9.98 24.07
CA ILE A 6 -7.21 10.16 24.92
C ILE A 6 -8.43 10.22 23.99
N PRO A 7 -9.41 9.30 24.13
CA PRO A 7 -10.58 9.31 23.26
C PRO A 7 -11.33 10.62 23.50
N TYR A 8 -11.26 11.52 22.53
CA TYR A 8 -11.99 12.78 22.57
C TYR A 8 -13.47 12.48 22.32
N TYR A 9 -14.19 12.07 23.36
CA TYR A 9 -15.65 11.89 23.36
C TYR A 9 -16.43 13.21 23.18
N GLY A 10 -15.73 14.35 23.16
CA GLY A 10 -16.34 15.65 22.89
C GLY A 10 -16.99 15.75 21.50
N ILE A 11 -16.49 15.03 20.49
CA ILE A 11 -17.05 15.07 19.13
C ILE A 11 -18.39 14.31 19.04
N PRO A 12 -18.49 13.06 19.54
CA PRO A 12 -19.79 12.38 19.69
C PRO A 12 -20.81 13.18 20.52
N ALA A 13 -20.36 13.82 21.61
CA ALA A 13 -21.23 14.65 22.44
C ALA A 13 -21.73 15.88 21.67
N LEU A 14 -20.86 16.56 20.92
CA LEU A 14 -21.23 17.69 20.07
C LEU A 14 -22.24 17.28 19.00
N LEU A 15 -22.04 16.14 18.34
CA LEU A 15 -22.97 15.59 17.37
C LEU A 15 -24.34 15.33 18.02
N SER A 16 -24.37 14.74 19.21
CA SER A 16 -25.61 14.51 19.96
C SER A 16 -26.34 15.82 20.28
N VAL A 17 -25.63 16.87 20.67
CA VAL A 17 -26.21 18.19 20.93
C VAL A 17 -26.79 18.81 19.66
N ILE A 18 -26.10 18.68 18.53
CA ILE A 18 -26.57 19.19 17.22
C ILE A 18 -27.83 18.44 16.76
N MET A 19 -27.83 17.12 16.85
CA MET A 19 -28.98 16.29 16.45
C MET A 19 -30.21 16.60 17.31
N PHE A 20 -30.02 16.60 18.63
CA PHE A 20 -31.07 16.94 19.59
C PHE A 20 -31.58 18.38 19.42
N GLY A 21 -30.66 19.34 19.29
CA GLY A 21 -30.99 20.75 19.05
C GLY A 21 -31.78 20.95 17.76
N SER A 22 -31.53 20.14 16.72
CA SER A 22 -32.28 20.21 15.47
C SER A 22 -33.77 19.95 15.63
N ASN A 23 -34.19 19.20 16.65
CA ASN A 23 -35.61 18.94 16.91
C ASN A 23 -36.38 20.20 17.34
N PHE A 24 -35.68 21.18 17.92
CA PHE A 24 -36.29 22.43 18.39
C PHE A 24 -36.36 23.51 17.30
N LEU A 25 -35.71 23.30 16.16
CA LEU A 25 -35.88 24.15 14.99
C LEU A 25 -37.13 23.72 14.23
N SER A 26 -38.28 24.29 14.61
CA SER A 26 -39.53 24.11 13.88
C SER A 26 -39.45 24.76 12.50
N THR A 27 -40.16 24.18 11.53
CA THR A 27 -40.28 24.72 10.17
C THR A 27 -41.09 26.01 10.10
N ASP A 28 -41.83 26.35 11.15
CA ASP A 28 -42.64 27.58 11.22
C ASP A 28 -41.88 28.78 11.80
N LEU A 29 -40.77 28.55 12.50
CA LEU A 29 -39.91 29.61 13.04
C LEU A 29 -39.20 30.41 11.92
N PHE A 30 -39.08 29.82 10.73
CA PHE A 30 -38.50 30.46 9.56
C PHE A 30 -39.57 30.55 8.47
N GLY A 31 -40.24 31.71 8.39
CA GLY A 31 -41.38 31.96 7.50
C GLY A 31 -41.10 31.89 5.99
N SER A 32 -39.97 31.33 5.56
CA SER A 32 -39.68 31.02 4.16
C SER A 32 -39.09 29.61 4.00
N SER A 33 -39.56 28.88 3.01
CA SER A 33 -39.06 27.53 2.64
C SER A 33 -37.56 27.50 2.38
N VAL A 34 -36.98 28.60 1.88
CA VAL A 34 -35.56 28.74 1.57
C VAL A 34 -34.70 28.79 2.84
N GLN A 35 -35.13 29.51 3.88
CA GLN A 35 -34.40 29.57 5.14
C GLN A 35 -34.41 28.24 5.88
N ASN A 36 -35.54 27.53 5.87
CA ASN A 36 -35.64 26.17 6.40
C ASN A 36 -34.62 25.24 5.73
N PHE A 37 -34.58 25.23 4.40
CA PHE A 37 -33.61 24.42 3.66
C PHE A 37 -32.16 24.76 4.02
N ALA A 38 -31.80 26.05 4.09
CA ALA A 38 -30.45 26.49 4.39
C ALA A 38 -29.97 26.04 5.78
N VAL A 39 -30.83 26.16 6.80
CA VAL A 39 -30.50 25.75 8.17
C VAL A 39 -30.28 24.24 8.25
N TRP A 40 -31.14 23.47 7.59
CA TRP A 40 -31.01 22.02 7.50
C TRP A 40 -29.76 21.57 6.75
N PHE A 41 -29.41 22.26 5.68
CA PHE A 41 -28.19 22.01 4.93
C PHE A 41 -26.95 22.27 5.80
N ILE A 42 -26.93 23.38 6.55
CA ILE A 42 -25.85 23.72 7.48
C ILE A 42 -25.72 22.66 8.57
N LEU A 43 -26.83 22.22 9.19
CA LEU A 43 -26.81 21.15 10.20
C LEU A 43 -26.27 19.83 9.63
N SER A 44 -26.65 19.50 8.40
CA SER A 44 -26.16 18.32 7.69
C SER A 44 -24.65 18.42 7.43
N LEU A 45 -24.16 19.60 7.04
CA LEU A 45 -22.73 19.86 6.85
C LEU A 45 -21.95 19.77 8.18
N PHE A 46 -22.51 20.27 9.28
CA PHE A 46 -21.91 20.10 10.60
C PHE A 46 -21.88 18.63 11.04
N ALA A 47 -22.96 17.88 10.82
CA ALA A 47 -22.99 16.45 11.11
C ALA A 47 -21.94 15.68 10.29
N PHE A 48 -21.79 16.03 9.00
CA PHE A 48 -20.74 15.51 8.12
C PHE A 48 -19.35 15.79 8.68
N VAL A 49 -19.05 17.03 9.04
CA VAL A 49 -17.74 17.42 9.60
C VAL A 49 -17.47 16.70 10.92
N CYS A 50 -18.47 16.55 11.79
CA CYS A 50 -18.34 15.78 13.03
C CYS A 50 -18.00 14.32 12.74
N GLY A 51 -18.68 13.70 11.78
CA GLY A 51 -18.38 12.35 11.30
C GLY A 51 -16.96 12.21 10.75
N TRP A 52 -16.53 13.16 9.92
CA TRP A 52 -15.19 13.20 9.35
C TRP A 52 -14.09 13.29 10.41
N ILE A 53 -14.24 14.20 11.38
CA ILE A 53 -13.27 14.36 12.47
C ILE A 53 -13.29 13.13 13.36
N MET A 54 -14.46 12.54 13.62
CA MET A 54 -14.58 11.33 14.42
C MET A 54 -13.83 10.15 13.82
N ASN A 55 -13.81 10.01 12.48
CA ASN A 55 -12.97 9.00 11.84
C ASN A 55 -11.48 9.21 12.14
N LYS A 56 -11.01 10.46 12.11
CA LYS A 56 -9.61 10.80 12.40
C LYS A 56 -9.21 10.58 13.86
N THR A 57 -10.15 10.70 14.80
CA THR A 57 -9.86 10.58 16.25
C THR A 57 -10.10 9.19 16.80
N LEU A 58 -11.22 8.56 16.43
CA LEU A 58 -11.69 7.28 17.00
C LEU A 58 -11.56 6.10 16.01
N GLY A 59 -11.31 6.37 14.73
CA GLY A 59 -11.21 5.36 13.68
C GLY A 59 -12.56 4.83 13.22
N TRP A 60 -12.56 4.13 12.09
CA TRP A 60 -13.78 3.66 11.41
C TRP A 60 -14.64 2.75 12.29
N VAL A 61 -14.05 1.71 12.89
CA VAL A 61 -14.79 0.67 13.61
C VAL A 61 -15.36 1.19 14.92
N TYR A 62 -14.55 1.88 15.74
CA TYR A 62 -14.99 2.36 17.04
C TYR A 62 -15.83 3.63 16.92
N GLY A 63 -15.43 4.58 16.06
CA GLY A 63 -16.21 5.79 15.76
C GLY A 63 -17.59 5.46 15.17
N GLY A 64 -17.67 4.47 14.27
CA GLY A 64 -18.94 4.04 13.68
C GLY A 64 -19.92 3.45 14.69
N LYS A 65 -19.43 2.61 15.61
CA LYS A 65 -20.25 2.06 16.70
C LYS A 65 -20.80 3.17 17.59
N ILE A 66 -19.98 4.16 17.91
CA ILE A 66 -20.41 5.31 18.72
C ILE A 66 -21.44 6.15 17.98
N LEU A 67 -21.20 6.48 16.70
CA LEU A 67 -22.13 7.25 15.90
C LEU A 67 -23.50 6.58 15.82
N PHE A 68 -23.50 5.27 15.56
CA PHE A 68 -24.71 4.47 15.50
C PHE A 68 -25.46 4.48 16.85
N ALA A 69 -24.75 4.28 17.96
CA ALA A 69 -25.34 4.35 19.30
C ALA A 69 -25.92 5.74 19.61
N VAL A 70 -25.21 6.82 19.27
CA VAL A 70 -25.68 8.20 19.46
C VAL A 70 -26.93 8.49 18.62
N THR A 71 -26.99 8.00 17.38
CA THR A 71 -28.15 8.17 16.50
C THR A 71 -29.38 7.47 17.07
N ILE A 72 -29.23 6.22 17.53
CA ILE A 72 -30.34 5.49 18.15
C ILE A 72 -30.80 6.17 19.45
N ALA A 73 -29.84 6.56 20.30
CA ALA A 73 -30.15 7.23 21.56
C ALA A 73 -30.89 8.56 21.34
N THR A 74 -30.44 9.36 20.37
CA THR A 74 -31.09 10.65 20.04
C THR A 74 -32.47 10.44 19.45
N VAL A 75 -32.68 9.46 18.55
CA VAL A 75 -34.03 9.11 18.05
C VAL A 75 -34.96 8.70 19.19
N PHE A 76 -34.50 7.82 20.09
CA PHE A 76 -35.30 7.36 21.22
C PHE A 76 -35.69 8.51 22.16
N VAL A 77 -34.74 9.38 22.52
CA VAL A 77 -35.01 10.58 23.34
C VAL A 77 -35.97 11.54 22.64
N SER A 78 -35.85 11.68 21.32
CA SER A 78 -36.75 12.54 20.52
C SER A 78 -38.19 12.01 20.53
N ILE A 79 -38.38 10.70 20.39
CA ILE A 79 -39.69 10.04 20.48
C ILE A 79 -40.31 10.28 21.87
N LEU A 80 -39.53 10.11 22.94
CA LEU A 80 -40.01 10.38 24.30
C LEU A 80 -40.42 11.85 24.46
N LEU A 81 -39.61 12.81 24.00
CA LEU A 81 -39.95 14.23 24.09
C LEU A 81 -41.23 14.58 23.34
N VAL A 82 -41.38 14.12 22.10
CA VAL A 82 -42.59 14.38 21.31
C VAL A 82 -43.82 13.74 21.97
N SER A 83 -43.67 12.58 22.61
CA SER A 83 -44.77 11.90 23.30
C SER A 83 -45.16 12.57 24.63
N PHE A 84 -44.21 13.10 25.41
CA PHE A 84 -44.48 13.74 26.71
C PHE A 84 -44.84 15.22 26.59
N PHE A 85 -44.30 15.91 25.57
CA PHE A 85 -44.55 17.32 25.27
C PHE A 85 -45.32 17.47 23.97
N SER A 86 -46.34 16.63 23.78
CA SER A 86 -47.18 16.62 22.59
C SER A 86 -47.71 18.01 22.25
N ASP A 87 -48.08 18.79 23.26
CA ASP A 87 -48.69 20.12 23.07
C ASP A 87 -47.70 21.16 22.54
N TYR A 88 -46.39 20.95 22.71
CA TYR A 88 -45.34 21.83 22.19
C TYR A 88 -44.84 21.40 20.79
N PHE A 89 -44.85 20.09 20.51
CA PHE A 89 -44.30 19.52 19.28
C PHE A 89 -45.36 19.09 18.26
N ALA A 90 -46.66 19.12 18.61
CA ALA A 90 -47.77 18.87 17.70
C ALA A 90 -47.97 20.07 16.76
N ILE A 91 -47.10 20.20 15.77
CA ILE A 91 -47.24 21.18 14.69
C ILE A 91 -48.34 20.73 13.71
N ASN A 92 -48.55 19.41 13.57
CA ASN A 92 -49.68 18.80 12.87
C ASN A 92 -50.59 18.01 13.84
N ASP A 93 -51.91 18.03 13.60
CA ASP A 93 -53.00 17.43 14.41
C ASP A 93 -52.81 15.94 14.77
N LEU A 94 -51.91 15.23 14.06
CA LEU A 94 -51.58 13.83 14.33
C LEU A 94 -50.17 13.67 14.91
N LEU A 95 -50.12 13.31 16.20
CA LEU A 95 -48.91 12.98 16.97
C LEU A 95 -47.99 11.98 16.22
N THR A 96 -48.58 11.03 15.51
CA THR A 96 -47.88 10.02 14.70
C THR A 96 -47.03 10.62 13.59
N GLU A 97 -47.50 11.68 12.93
CA GLU A 97 -46.77 12.31 11.82
C GLU A 97 -45.51 13.04 12.34
N ASN A 98 -45.66 13.74 13.46
CA ASN A 98 -44.54 14.43 14.10
C ASN A 98 -43.47 13.42 14.58
N LEU A 99 -43.89 12.29 15.17
CA LEU A 99 -42.96 11.22 15.57
C LEU A 99 -42.14 10.69 14.39
N ILE A 100 -42.78 10.45 13.24
CA ILE A 100 -42.10 9.99 12.02
C ILE A 100 -41.12 11.06 11.53
N LEU A 101 -41.56 12.32 11.47
CA LEU A 101 -40.77 13.43 10.94
C LEU A 101 -39.51 13.70 11.77
N TYR A 102 -39.62 13.75 13.10
CA TYR A 102 -38.47 13.94 13.99
C TYR A 102 -37.54 12.72 14.02
N SER A 103 -38.06 11.51 13.90
CA SER A 103 -37.24 10.30 13.79
C SER A 103 -36.43 10.30 12.49
N LEU A 104 -37.08 10.60 11.36
CA LEU A 104 -36.43 10.66 10.05
C LEU A 104 -35.37 11.76 10.00
N ARG A 105 -35.64 12.93 10.62
CA ARG A 105 -34.68 14.04 10.80
C ARG A 105 -33.39 13.57 11.46
N ASN A 106 -33.51 12.90 12.61
CA ASN A 106 -32.34 12.44 13.36
C ASN A 106 -31.60 11.32 12.61
N ILE A 107 -32.31 10.40 11.97
CA ILE A 107 -31.68 9.35 11.14
C ILE A 107 -30.91 9.97 9.98
N LEU A 108 -31.47 10.98 9.30
CA LEU A 108 -30.81 11.66 8.18
C LEU A 108 -29.52 12.37 8.62
N LEU A 109 -29.56 13.09 9.74
CA LEU A 109 -28.36 13.74 10.30
C LEU A 109 -27.30 12.71 10.75
N GLY A 110 -27.73 11.59 11.35
CA GLY A 110 -26.84 10.48 11.67
C GLY A 110 -26.21 9.87 10.42
N ALA A 111 -26.99 9.64 9.37
CA ALA A 111 -26.50 9.13 8.09
C ALA A 111 -25.48 10.08 7.45
N MET A 112 -25.70 11.40 7.55
CA MET A 112 -24.75 12.39 7.05
C MET A 112 -23.42 12.38 7.83
N GLY A 113 -23.49 12.11 9.15
CA GLY A 113 -22.30 11.84 9.95
C GLY A 113 -21.56 10.57 9.51
N LEU A 114 -22.27 9.47 9.22
CA LEU A 114 -21.66 8.25 8.67
C LEU A 114 -21.00 8.52 7.32
N PHE A 115 -21.63 9.31 6.47
CA PHE A 115 -21.08 9.72 5.18
C PHE A 115 -19.77 10.53 5.34
N GLY A 116 -19.71 11.44 6.32
CA GLY A 116 -18.48 12.14 6.69
C GLY A 116 -17.38 11.19 7.15
N MET A 117 -17.74 10.17 7.92
CA MET A 117 -16.79 9.17 8.39
C MET A 117 -16.26 8.31 7.23
N MET A 118 -17.13 7.94 6.28
CA MET A 118 -16.81 7.06 5.15
C MET A 118 -15.89 7.76 4.15
N THR A 119 -16.17 9.02 3.86
CA THR A 119 -15.32 9.84 2.99
C THR A 119 -13.93 10.02 3.59
N ALA A 120 -13.82 10.27 4.90
CA ALA A 120 -12.53 10.36 5.58
C ALA A 120 -11.72 9.06 5.48
N GLU A 121 -12.37 7.91 5.65
CA GLU A 121 -11.73 6.59 5.53
C GLU A 121 -11.28 6.32 4.10
N MET A 122 -12.10 6.64 3.11
CA MET A 122 -11.77 6.47 1.70
C MET A 122 -10.52 7.26 1.29
N PHE A 123 -10.37 8.50 1.78
CA PHE A 123 -9.15 9.29 1.55
C PHE A 123 -7.91 8.68 2.21
N LEU A 124 -8.05 8.10 3.42
CA LEU A 124 -6.94 7.42 4.09
C LEU A 124 -6.52 6.16 3.31
N LEU A 125 -7.48 5.35 2.86
CA LEU A 125 -7.22 4.15 2.07
C LEU A 125 -6.56 4.50 0.74
N GLN A 126 -7.07 5.50 0.02
CA GLN A 126 -6.47 5.93 -1.25
C GLN A 126 -5.00 6.31 -1.07
N LYS A 127 -4.69 7.09 -0.03
CA LYS A 127 -3.31 7.48 0.27
C LYS A 127 -2.41 6.28 0.60
N SER A 128 -2.93 5.25 1.28
CA SER A 128 -2.15 4.03 1.54
C SER A 128 -1.89 3.23 0.27
N ILE A 129 -2.88 3.15 -0.63
CA ILE A 129 -2.74 2.46 -1.92
C ILE A 129 -1.68 3.15 -2.78
N ASP A 130 -1.72 4.48 -2.88
CA ASP A 130 -0.73 5.24 -3.67
C ASP A 130 0.70 5.03 -3.16
N HIS A 131 0.87 4.97 -1.83
CA HIS A 131 2.17 4.72 -1.22
C HIS A 131 2.67 3.29 -1.49
N GLU A 132 1.79 2.28 -1.44
CA GLU A 132 2.14 0.90 -1.76
C GLU A 132 2.47 0.73 -3.25
N LEU A 133 1.74 1.38 -4.15
CA LEU A 133 2.03 1.39 -5.58
C LEU A 133 3.39 1.99 -5.88
N TYR A 134 3.74 3.11 -5.22
CA TYR A 134 5.05 3.74 -5.36
C TYR A 134 6.17 2.79 -4.89
N LYS A 135 6.03 2.20 -3.70
CA LYS A 135 7.01 1.25 -3.16
C LYS A 135 7.18 0.03 -4.07
N ASN A 136 6.10 -0.49 -4.63
CA ASN A 136 6.15 -1.65 -5.51
C ASN A 136 6.81 -1.31 -6.86
N GLY A 137 6.57 -0.10 -7.38
CA GLY A 137 7.24 0.42 -8.58
C GLY A 137 8.74 0.69 -8.39
N GLU A 138 9.17 1.10 -7.20
CA GLU A 138 10.59 1.23 -6.86
C GLU A 138 11.24 -0.15 -6.76
N ASN A 139 10.57 -1.11 -6.11
CA ASN A 139 11.07 -2.47 -5.96
C ASN A 139 11.21 -3.19 -7.32
N SER A 140 10.30 -2.96 -8.26
CA SER A 140 10.39 -3.52 -9.61
C SER A 140 11.57 -2.96 -10.40
N ARG A 141 11.89 -1.67 -10.25
CA ARG A 141 13.09 -1.06 -10.85
C ARG A 141 14.38 -1.66 -10.30
N ILE A 142 14.46 -1.85 -8.98
CA ILE A 142 15.62 -2.50 -8.33
C ILE A 142 15.82 -3.92 -8.88
N ILE A 143 14.74 -4.67 -9.07
CA ILE A 143 14.81 -6.03 -9.64
C ILE A 143 15.29 -5.99 -11.10
N GLU A 144 14.82 -5.03 -11.90
CA GLU A 144 15.24 -4.89 -13.29
C GLU A 144 16.71 -4.50 -13.42
N GLU A 145 17.19 -3.58 -12.57
CA GLU A 145 18.60 -3.19 -12.50
C GLU A 145 19.49 -4.36 -12.07
N ALA A 146 19.11 -5.09 -11.02
CA ALA A 146 19.83 -6.28 -10.58
C ALA A 146 19.91 -7.35 -11.67
N LYS A 147 18.85 -7.52 -12.47
CA LYS A 147 18.83 -8.45 -13.61
C LYS A 147 19.80 -8.00 -14.71
N LYS A 148 19.82 -6.71 -15.05
CA LYS A 148 20.76 -6.15 -16.03
C LYS A 148 22.21 -6.31 -15.57
N GLU A 149 22.48 -6.07 -14.29
CA GLU A 149 23.82 -6.21 -13.72
C GLU A 149 24.27 -7.68 -13.70
N ALA A 150 23.38 -8.61 -13.34
CA ALA A 150 23.66 -10.04 -13.43
C ALA A 150 23.97 -10.50 -14.87
N ASP A 151 23.21 -10.02 -15.86
CA ASP A 151 23.46 -10.33 -17.28
C ASP A 151 24.82 -9.80 -17.75
N ILE A 152 25.24 -8.62 -17.28
CA ILE A 152 26.57 -8.05 -17.56
C ILE A 152 27.66 -8.93 -16.96
N ILE A 153 27.54 -9.32 -15.69
CA ILE A 153 28.51 -10.18 -15.00
C ILE A 153 28.65 -11.53 -15.71
N ILE A 154 27.53 -12.15 -16.12
CA ILE A 154 27.55 -13.41 -16.87
C ILE A 154 28.27 -13.23 -18.21
N ARG A 155 28.00 -12.13 -18.93
CA ARG A 155 28.66 -11.84 -20.20
C ARG A 155 30.16 -11.59 -20.02
N GLU A 156 30.55 -10.86 -18.99
CA GLU A 156 31.95 -10.60 -18.66
C GLU A 156 32.69 -11.89 -18.28
N ALA A 157 32.07 -12.73 -17.44
CA ALA A 157 32.59 -14.04 -17.10
C ALA A 157 32.79 -14.90 -18.35
N LYS A 158 31.84 -14.89 -19.29
CA LYS A 158 31.94 -15.63 -20.57
C LYS A 158 33.11 -15.14 -21.42
N VAL A 159 33.26 -13.83 -21.60
CA VAL A 159 34.38 -13.23 -22.36
C VAL A 159 35.73 -13.58 -21.71
N ASN A 160 35.82 -13.51 -20.38
CA ASN A 160 37.03 -13.85 -19.68
C ASN A 160 37.37 -15.34 -19.81
N SER A 161 36.35 -16.21 -19.77
CA SER A 161 36.49 -17.65 -19.99
C SER A 161 37.03 -17.96 -21.39
N GLU A 162 36.46 -17.32 -22.42
CA GLU A 162 36.92 -17.44 -23.80
C GLU A 162 38.38 -16.97 -23.97
N LYS A 163 38.76 -15.87 -23.30
CA LYS A 163 40.14 -15.37 -23.29
C LYS A 163 41.11 -16.37 -22.64
N ILE A 164 40.71 -17.01 -21.55
CA ILE A 164 41.51 -18.04 -20.88
C ILE A 164 41.66 -19.28 -21.78
N LEU A 165 40.58 -19.74 -22.41
CA LEU A 165 40.60 -20.85 -23.36
C LEU A 165 41.57 -20.57 -24.52
N LEU A 166 41.42 -19.41 -25.17
CA LEU A 166 42.27 -19.01 -26.30
C LEU A 166 43.75 -18.92 -25.90
N ASN A 167 44.05 -18.38 -24.71
CA ASN A 167 45.42 -18.34 -24.19
C ASN A 167 45.97 -19.75 -23.91
N THR A 168 45.12 -20.65 -23.41
CA THR A 168 45.49 -22.04 -23.14
C THR A 168 45.75 -22.80 -24.45
N GLU A 169 44.92 -22.62 -25.47
CA GLU A 169 45.13 -23.18 -26.81
C GLU A 169 46.44 -22.71 -27.43
N LYS A 170 46.74 -21.40 -27.36
CA LYS A 170 48.03 -20.85 -27.82
C LYS A 170 49.21 -21.50 -27.10
N ARG A 171 49.13 -21.66 -25.78
CA ARG A 171 50.18 -22.33 -24.99
C ARG A 171 50.33 -23.81 -25.36
N LEU A 172 49.22 -24.51 -25.57
CA LEU A 172 49.22 -25.91 -26.02
C LEU A 172 49.87 -26.06 -27.39
N PHE A 173 49.59 -25.15 -28.33
CA PHE A 173 50.21 -25.16 -29.64
C PHE A 173 51.74 -25.02 -29.55
N VAL A 174 52.23 -24.04 -28.77
CA VAL A 174 53.67 -23.85 -28.53
C VAL A 174 54.30 -25.07 -27.86
N LEU A 175 53.63 -25.68 -26.88
CA LEU A 175 54.11 -26.91 -26.23
C LEU A 175 54.18 -28.08 -27.22
N LYS A 176 53.19 -28.22 -28.11
CA LYS A 176 53.16 -29.26 -29.14
C LYS A 176 54.31 -29.09 -30.14
N GLU A 177 54.58 -27.85 -30.58
CA GLU A 177 55.74 -27.57 -31.44
C GLU A 177 57.08 -27.88 -30.75
N ARG A 178 57.24 -27.49 -29.49
CA ARG A 178 58.44 -27.82 -28.70
C ARG A 178 58.62 -29.33 -28.55
N LYS A 179 57.55 -30.07 -28.25
CA LYS A 179 57.57 -31.54 -28.19
C LYS A 179 58.07 -32.13 -29.50
N ASN A 180 57.50 -31.70 -30.64
CA ASN A 180 57.88 -32.21 -31.96
C ASN A 180 59.36 -31.92 -32.28
N LYS A 181 59.87 -30.74 -31.93
CA LYS A 181 61.30 -30.41 -32.10
C LYS A 181 62.19 -31.34 -31.28
N ILE A 182 61.86 -31.55 -30.00
CA ILE A 182 62.62 -32.46 -29.12
C ILE A 182 62.57 -33.89 -29.66
N GLU A 183 61.41 -34.36 -30.13
CA GLU A 183 61.27 -35.71 -30.68
C GLU A 183 62.14 -35.92 -31.92
N ASN A 184 62.19 -34.93 -32.82
CA ASN A 184 63.09 -34.98 -33.98
C ASN A 184 64.56 -34.98 -33.56
N GLN A 185 64.96 -34.11 -32.63
CA GLN A 185 66.33 -34.08 -32.08
C GLN A 185 66.70 -35.41 -31.43
N LEU A 186 65.78 -36.04 -30.69
CA LEU A 186 66.01 -37.36 -30.07
C LEU A 186 66.20 -38.45 -31.13
N ARG A 187 65.41 -38.44 -32.20
CA ARG A 187 65.56 -39.38 -33.31
C ARG A 187 66.90 -39.22 -34.01
N GLU A 188 67.34 -37.98 -34.24
CA GLU A 188 68.67 -37.69 -34.79
C GLU A 188 69.76 -38.18 -33.85
N PHE A 189 69.66 -37.90 -32.55
CA PHE A 189 70.62 -38.35 -31.55
C PHE A 189 70.74 -39.88 -31.50
N ILE A 190 69.61 -40.60 -31.45
CA ILE A 190 69.59 -42.07 -31.47
C ILE A 190 70.23 -42.62 -32.74
N ARG A 191 70.02 -41.96 -33.89
CA ARG A 191 70.62 -42.38 -35.16
C ARG A 191 72.14 -42.20 -35.13
N VAL A 192 72.63 -41.06 -34.64
CA VAL A 192 74.07 -40.78 -34.50
C VAL A 192 74.73 -41.77 -33.53
N GLU A 193 74.12 -42.04 -32.38
CA GLU A 193 74.60 -43.05 -31.42
C GLU A 193 74.67 -44.46 -32.05
N LYS A 194 73.65 -44.87 -32.81
CA LYS A 194 73.68 -46.15 -33.53
C LYS A 194 74.80 -46.22 -34.56
N GLU A 195 75.02 -45.14 -35.32
CA GLU A 195 76.13 -45.05 -36.28
C GLU A 195 77.49 -45.09 -35.57
N LEU A 196 77.63 -44.45 -34.40
CA LEU A 196 78.83 -44.50 -33.56
C LEU A 196 79.11 -45.91 -33.02
N ILE A 197 78.09 -46.60 -32.49
CA ILE A 197 78.24 -47.98 -31.99
C ILE A 197 78.65 -48.91 -33.12
N ALA A 198 78.03 -48.80 -34.30
CA ALA A 198 78.42 -49.59 -35.47
C ALA A 198 79.88 -49.36 -35.89
N ASN A 199 80.37 -48.12 -35.81
CA ASN A 199 81.78 -47.82 -36.08
C ASN A 199 82.72 -48.44 -35.03
N TYR A 200 82.36 -48.41 -33.75
CA TYR A 200 83.16 -49.05 -32.68
C TYR A 200 83.12 -50.59 -32.71
N GLU A 201 82.06 -51.20 -33.23
CA GLU A 201 81.98 -52.65 -33.43
C GLU A 201 82.87 -53.10 -34.60
N ASN A 202 82.90 -52.32 -35.69
CA ASN A 202 83.77 -52.59 -36.84
C ASN A 202 85.28 -52.43 -36.50
N GLU A 203 85.64 -51.48 -35.63
CA GLU A 203 87.04 -51.29 -35.16
C GLU A 203 87.55 -52.43 -34.24
N LYS A 204 86.68 -53.28 -33.71
CA LYS A 204 87.08 -54.43 -32.86
C LYS A 204 87.27 -55.74 -33.62
N GLU A 205 86.90 -55.78 -34.91
CA GLU A 205 87.03 -56.96 -35.77
C GLU A 205 88.28 -56.92 -36.69
N GLU A 206 89.12 -55.88 -36.59
CA GLU A 206 90.51 -55.85 -37.12
C GLU A 206 91.54 -56.24 -36.04
#